data_AF-A0A2N7S684-F1
#
_entry.id   AF-A0A2N7S684-F1
#
_cell.length_a   1.000
_cell.length_b   1.000
_cell.length_c   1.000
_cell.angle_alpha   90.00
_cell.angle_beta   90.00
_cell.angle_gamma   90.00
#
_symmetry.space_group_name_H-M   'P 1'
#
loop_
_entity.id
_entity.type
_entity.pdbx_description
1 polymer ?
#
loop_
_entity_poly.entity_id
_entity_poly.type
_entity_poly.pdbx_seq_one_letter_code
_entity_poly.pdbx_strand_id
1 'polypeptide(L)'
;MSENIRGKVRASDPETSHVAAAGAVKRSATIRERVLLILQAAGRGMTHDEIISQYRRQASRLGWSPASDSGIRTRVHELVERGSVERSETGAGRSRYGRATILWRAVAVQILETAVQAEGEN
;
A
#
# COMPACT_ATOMS: atom_id res chain seq x y z
N MET A 1 34.02 19.51 -19.59
CA MET A 1 34.26 18.29 -18.78
C MET A 1 33.68 18.54 -17.41
N SER A 2 32.82 17.61 -16.96
CA SER A 2 32.38 17.39 -15.56
C SER A 2 31.55 18.50 -14.89
N GLU A 3 30.46 18.25 -14.17
CA GLU A 3 29.71 17.03 -13.85
C GLU A 3 28.32 17.46 -13.33
N ASN A 4 27.33 16.66 -13.67
CA ASN A 4 25.92 16.79 -13.33
C ASN A 4 25.68 16.20 -11.94
N ILE A 5 25.33 17.02 -10.94
CA ILE A 5 24.81 16.53 -9.66
C ILE A 5 23.38 17.02 -9.45
N ARG A 6 22.46 16.30 -10.08
CA ARG A 6 21.05 16.23 -9.68
C ARG A 6 21.01 15.91 -8.19
N GLY A 7 20.51 16.88 -7.41
CA GLY A 7 20.23 16.73 -5.99
C GLY A 7 19.46 15.44 -5.74
N LYS A 8 20.19 14.48 -5.19
CA LYS A 8 19.73 13.17 -4.76
C LYS A 8 18.50 13.37 -3.87
N VAL A 9 17.37 12.87 -4.37
CA VAL A 9 16.13 12.70 -3.61
C VAL A 9 16.49 12.23 -2.21
N ARG A 10 16.09 13.01 -1.20
CA ARG A 10 16.15 12.58 0.19
C ARG A 10 15.28 11.33 0.30
N ALA A 11 15.93 10.18 0.22
CA ALA A 11 15.42 8.90 0.67
C ALA A 11 15.29 8.97 2.20
N SER A 12 14.33 9.74 2.68
CA SER A 12 13.90 9.67 4.08
C SER A 12 12.95 8.49 4.20
N ASP A 13 13.52 7.39 4.67
CA ASP A 13 12.89 6.34 5.48
C ASP A 13 11.36 6.17 5.39
N PRO A 14 10.86 5.19 4.61
CA PRO A 14 9.47 4.77 4.71
C PRO A 14 9.22 3.74 5.83
N GLU A 15 10.23 3.33 6.60
CA GLU A 15 10.12 2.13 7.43
C GLU A 15 9.42 2.38 8.78
N THR A 16 9.47 3.59 9.34
CA THR A 16 9.05 3.82 10.74
C THR A 16 7.72 4.57 10.92
N SER A 17 7.31 5.44 9.99
CA SER A 17 6.07 6.23 10.16
C SER A 17 4.78 5.46 9.85
N HIS A 18 4.86 4.37 9.08
CA HIS A 18 3.69 3.61 8.63
C HIS A 18 3.15 2.58 9.65
N VAL A 19 3.97 2.18 10.63
CA VAL A 19 3.55 1.26 11.71
C VAL A 19 2.52 1.93 12.63
N ALA A 20 2.57 3.26 12.76
CA ALA A 20 1.62 4.05 13.54
C ALA A 20 0.21 4.07 12.92
N ALA A 21 0.11 4.14 11.58
CA ALA A 21 -1.18 4.09 10.89
C ALA A 21 -1.86 2.72 11.05
N ALA A 22 -1.09 1.62 11.07
CA ALA A 22 -1.64 0.28 11.35
C ALA A 22 -2.11 0.10 12.81
N GLY A 23 -1.52 0.85 13.75
CA GLY A 23 -1.93 0.86 15.16
C GLY A 23 -3.19 1.68 15.44
N ALA A 24 -3.46 2.73 14.65
CA ALA A 24 -4.64 3.59 14.79
C ALA A 24 -5.95 2.95 14.31
N VAL A 25 -5.85 1.78 13.67
CA VAL A 25 -6.98 1.08 13.07
C VAL A 25 -7.68 0.32 14.17
N LYS A 26 -8.77 0.90 14.67
CA LYS A 26 -9.62 0.35 15.74
C LYS A 26 -9.81 -1.15 15.55
N ARG A 27 -9.93 -1.90 16.65
CA ARG A 27 -10.27 -3.33 16.64
C ARG A 27 -11.51 -3.65 15.79
N SER A 28 -12.40 -2.67 15.55
CA SER A 28 -13.60 -2.74 14.74
C SER A 28 -13.41 -2.56 13.22
N ALA A 29 -12.20 -2.28 12.73
CA ALA A 29 -11.98 -2.15 11.30
C ALA A 29 -12.24 -3.48 10.57
N THR A 30 -12.89 -3.39 9.42
CA THR A 30 -13.21 -4.54 8.58
C THR A 30 -11.95 -5.16 7.98
N ILE A 31 -12.01 -6.44 7.59
CA ILE A 31 -10.93 -7.13 6.87
C ILE A 31 -10.50 -6.33 5.63
N ARG A 32 -11.48 -5.72 4.94
CA ARG A 32 -11.27 -4.88 3.76
C ARG A 32 -10.39 -3.66 4.06
N GLU A 33 -10.69 -2.92 5.12
CA GLU A 33 -9.88 -1.77 5.54
C GLU A 33 -8.46 -2.20 5.90
N ARG A 34 -8.31 -3.31 6.63
CA ARG A 34 -6.99 -3.89 6.98
C ARG A 34 -6.17 -4.26 5.75
N VAL A 35 -6.79 -4.87 4.73
CA VAL A 35 -6.12 -5.18 3.46
C VAL A 35 -5.65 -3.91 2.75
N LEU A 36 -6.51 -2.89 2.70
CA LEU A 36 -6.15 -1.61 2.11
C LEU A 36 -4.96 -0.95 2.85
N LEU A 37 -4.97 -0.98 4.19
CA LEU A 37 -3.87 -0.47 5.02
C LEU A 37 -2.55 -1.19 4.77
N ILE A 38 -2.58 -2.53 4.60
CA ILE A 38 -1.39 -3.31 4.24
C ILE A 38 -0.82 -2.83 2.91
N LEU A 39 -1.67 -2.64 1.91
CA LEU A 39 -1.27 -2.20 0.57
C LEU A 39 -0.75 -0.77 0.57
N GLN A 40 -1.38 0.13 1.32
CA GLN A 40 -0.91 1.51 1.50
C GLN A 40 0.46 1.53 2.22
N ALA A 41 0.59 0.77 3.31
CA ALA A 41 1.83 0.71 4.09
C ALA A 41 3.00 0.09 3.33
N ALA A 42 2.74 -0.81 2.38
CA ALA A 42 3.79 -1.38 1.56
C ALA A 42 4.36 -0.38 0.56
N GLY A 43 3.58 0.61 0.11
CA GLY A 43 4.00 1.60 -0.90
C GLY A 43 4.36 0.99 -2.28
N ARG A 44 4.13 -0.32 -2.47
CA ARG A 44 4.48 -1.08 -3.68
C ARG A 44 3.42 -2.11 -4.02
N GLY A 45 3.47 -2.61 -5.25
CA GLY A 45 2.68 -3.77 -5.67
C GLY A 45 3.00 -5.01 -4.82
N MET A 46 1.95 -5.72 -4.37
CA MET A 46 2.05 -6.97 -3.62
C MET A 46 1.22 -8.07 -4.29
N THR A 47 1.75 -9.28 -4.31
CA THR A 47 0.98 -10.46 -4.70
C THR A 47 -0.05 -10.84 -3.64
N HIS A 48 -1.06 -11.63 -4.00
CA HIS A 48 -2.00 -12.18 -3.01
C HIS A 48 -1.30 -12.93 -1.87
N ASP A 49 -0.22 -13.67 -2.16
CA ASP A 49 0.52 -14.44 -1.16
C ASP A 49 1.22 -13.52 -0.14
N GLU A 50 1.81 -12.42 -0.63
CA GLU A 50 2.41 -11.41 0.22
C GLU A 50 1.35 -10.69 1.08
N ILE A 51 0.19 -10.35 0.51
CA ILE A 51 -0.92 -9.70 1.24
C ILE A 51 -1.41 -10.62 2.36
N ILE A 52 -1.63 -11.91 2.06
CA ILE A 52 -2.06 -12.92 3.06
C ILE A 52 -1.00 -13.05 4.16
N SER A 53 0.26 -13.16 3.80
CA SER A 53 1.37 -13.28 4.75
C SER A 53 1.48 -12.06 5.66
N GLN A 54 1.34 -10.85 5.10
CA GLN A 54 1.31 -9.61 5.88
C GLN A 54 0.11 -9.55 6.81
N TYR A 55 -1.09 -9.90 6.31
CA TYR A 55 -2.30 -9.90 7.12
C TYR A 55 -2.15 -10.82 8.33
N ARG A 56 -1.65 -12.04 8.13
CA ARG A 56 -1.42 -13.01 9.22
C ARG A 56 -0.42 -12.48 10.25
N ARG A 57 0.70 -11.91 9.80
CA ARG A 57 1.69 -11.29 10.71
C ARG A 57 1.08 -10.17 11.54
N GLN A 58 0.31 -9.28 10.91
CA GLN A 58 -0.35 -8.18 11.62
C GLN A 58 -1.48 -8.68 12.53
N ALA A 59 -2.22 -9.72 12.13
CA ALA A 59 -3.24 -10.32 12.97
C ALA A 59 -2.66 -10.91 14.25
N SER A 60 -1.53 -11.62 14.17
CA SER A 60 -0.83 -12.12 15.35
C SER A 60 -0.24 -10.99 16.21
N ARG A 61 0.30 -9.93 15.60
CA ARG A 61 0.96 -8.82 16.31
C ARG A 61 -0.02 -7.84 16.96
N LEU A 62 -1.13 -7.55 16.29
CA LEU A 62 -2.10 -6.50 16.67
C LEU A 62 -3.42 -7.07 17.20
N GLY A 63 -3.58 -8.39 17.24
CA GLY A 63 -4.80 -9.06 17.69
C GLY A 63 -5.99 -8.86 16.75
N TRP A 64 -5.75 -8.76 15.43
CA TRP A 64 -6.85 -8.68 14.46
C TRP A 64 -7.55 -10.03 14.32
N SER A 65 -8.83 -9.99 13.99
CA SER A 65 -9.60 -11.20 13.66
C SER A 65 -8.93 -11.95 12.49
N PRO A 66 -8.73 -13.27 12.61
CA PRO A 66 -8.19 -14.07 11.52
C PRO A 66 -9.14 -14.04 10.32
N ALA A 67 -8.58 -14.13 9.12
CA ALA A 67 -9.33 -14.21 7.89
C ALA A 67 -8.75 -15.33 7.02
N SER A 68 -9.62 -16.07 6.35
CA SER A 68 -9.21 -17.11 5.40
C SER A 68 -8.61 -16.48 4.15
N ASP A 69 -7.72 -17.21 3.47
CA ASP A 69 -7.01 -16.76 2.27
C ASP A 69 -7.96 -16.33 1.16
N SER A 70 -9.01 -17.13 0.92
CA SER A 70 -10.07 -16.79 -0.03
C SER A 70 -10.81 -15.51 0.37
N GLY A 71 -11.07 -15.32 1.67
CA GLY A 71 -11.71 -14.10 2.18
C GLY A 71 -10.85 -12.85 1.95
N ILE A 72 -9.54 -12.94 2.17
CA ILE A 72 -8.60 -11.84 1.90
C ILE A 72 -8.59 -11.51 0.40
N ARG A 73 -8.52 -12.52 -0.48
CA ARG A 73 -8.57 -12.33 -1.94
C ARG A 73 -9.86 -11.66 -2.38
N THR A 74 -11.01 -12.09 -1.86
CA THR A 74 -12.30 -11.46 -2.13
C THR A 74 -12.28 -9.97 -1.77
N ARG A 75 -11.73 -9.59 -0.60
CA ARG A 75 -11.64 -8.18 -0.21
C ARG A 75 -10.69 -7.37 -1.09
N VAL A 76 -9.63 -7.97 -1.63
CA VAL A 76 -8.79 -7.31 -2.64
C VAL A 76 -9.63 -6.99 -3.89
N HIS A 77 -10.40 -7.96 -4.40
CA HIS A 77 -11.28 -7.72 -5.55
C HIS A 77 -12.32 -6.63 -5.29
N GLU A 78 -12.97 -6.62 -4.13
CA GLU A 78 -13.90 -5.55 -3.76
C GLU A 78 -13.24 -4.16 -3.68
N LEU A 79 -11.97 -4.09 -3.25
CA LEU A 79 -11.22 -2.83 -3.24
C LEU A 79 -10.85 -2.38 -4.65
N VAL A 80 -10.66 -3.32 -5.57
CA VAL A 80 -10.43 -3.04 -6.99
C VAL A 80 -11.69 -2.51 -7.65
N GLU A 81 -12.84 -3.14 -7.40
CA GLU A 81 -14.14 -2.66 -7.89
C GLU A 81 -14.47 -1.25 -7.39
N ARG A 82 -13.99 -0.88 -6.20
CA ARG A 82 -14.13 0.46 -5.60
C ARG A 82 -13.06 1.46 -6.05
N GLY A 83 -12.11 1.07 -6.88
CA GLY A 83 -11.00 1.93 -7.31
C GLY A 83 -10.02 2.32 -6.19
N SER A 84 -10.05 1.63 -5.05
CA SER A 84 -9.10 1.86 -3.93
C SER A 84 -7.80 1.08 -4.10
N VAL A 85 -7.84 0.00 -4.88
CA VAL A 85 -6.70 -0.86 -5.22
C VAL A 85 -6.68 -1.04 -6.73
N GLU A 86 -5.51 -1.07 -7.33
CA GLU A 86 -5.34 -1.31 -8.76
C GLU A 86 -4.31 -2.40 -9.02
N ARG A 87 -4.35 -2.95 -10.24
CA ARG A 87 -3.29 -3.83 -10.73
C ARG A 87 -2.10 -2.95 -11.07
N SER A 88 -0.95 -3.23 -10.48
CA SER A 88 0.30 -2.54 -10.84
C SER A 88 0.73 -3.00 -12.23
N GLU A 89 0.76 -2.09 -13.19
CA GLU A 89 1.24 -2.35 -14.56
C GLU A 89 2.77 -2.43 -14.66
N THR A 90 3.46 -1.91 -13.63
CA THR A 90 4.91 -1.97 -13.46
C THR A 90 5.36 -3.36 -12.99
N GLY A 91 5.36 -4.31 -13.93
CA GLY A 91 5.98 -5.62 -13.78
C GLY A 91 5.09 -6.72 -13.20
N ALA A 92 5.43 -7.96 -13.53
CA ALA A 92 4.84 -9.14 -12.90
C ALA A 92 5.63 -9.48 -11.62
N GLY A 93 4.93 -9.63 -10.50
CA GLY A 93 5.51 -10.20 -9.29
C GLY A 93 5.90 -11.66 -9.53
N ARG A 94 6.88 -12.17 -8.78
CA ARG A 94 7.16 -13.61 -8.76
C ARG A 94 6.46 -14.23 -7.56
N SER A 95 5.62 -15.24 -7.78
CA SER A 95 5.08 -16.04 -6.69
C SER A 95 6.19 -16.81 -5.99
N ARG A 96 5.88 -17.38 -4.82
CA ARG A 96 6.75 -18.33 -4.11
C ARG A 96 7.25 -19.49 -4.99
N TYR A 97 6.55 -19.80 -6.07
CA TYR A 97 6.87 -20.87 -7.02
C TYR A 97 7.48 -20.35 -8.35
N GLY A 98 7.94 -19.10 -8.38
CA GLY A 98 8.62 -18.50 -9.53
C GLY A 98 7.71 -18.07 -10.69
N ARG A 99 6.38 -18.13 -10.53
CA ARG A 99 5.44 -17.75 -11.59
C ARG A 99 5.14 -16.25 -11.60
N ALA A 100 4.97 -15.68 -12.79
CA ALA A 100 4.45 -14.33 -12.97
C ALA A 100 3.07 -14.21 -12.28
N THR A 101 2.91 -13.18 -11.44
CA THR A 101 1.73 -12.97 -10.61
C THR A 101 1.32 -11.51 -10.65
N ILE A 102 0.02 -11.26 -10.61
CA ILE A 102 -0.53 -9.91 -10.53
C ILE A 102 -0.06 -9.26 -9.23
N LEU A 103 0.50 -8.06 -9.37
CA LEU A 103 0.80 -7.18 -8.26
C LEU A 103 -0.39 -6.24 -8.03
N TRP A 104 -0.84 -6.15 -6.79
CA TRP A 104 -1.89 -5.24 -6.37
C TRP A 104 -1.29 -4.12 -5.56
N ARG A 105 -1.67 -2.87 -5.85
CA ARG A 105 -1.21 -1.70 -5.11
C ARG A 105 -2.39 -0.83 -4.70
N ALA A 106 -2.27 -0.11 -3.59
CA ALA A 106 -3.25 0.91 -3.25
C ALA A 106 -3.16 2.07 -4.26
N VAL A 107 -4.30 2.59 -4.68
CA VAL A 107 -4.36 3.84 -5.46
C VAL A 107 -4.05 4.96 -4.47
N ALA A 108 -2.85 5.53 -4.55
CA ALA A 108 -2.55 6.75 -3.82
C ALA A 108 -3.46 7.85 -4.39
N VAL A 109 -4.40 8.35 -3.59
CA VAL A 109 -5.11 9.57 -3.92
C VAL A 109 -4.04 10.66 -3.92
N GLN A 110 -3.52 10.99 -5.10
CA GLN A 110 -2.78 12.22 -5.34
C GLN A 110 -3.80 13.33 -5.09
N ILE A 111 -3.89 13.80 -3.85
CA ILE A 111 -4.43 15.12 -3.58
C ILE A 111 -3.47 16.06 -4.32
N LEU A 112 -3.86 16.46 -5.52
CA LEU A 112 -3.25 17.58 -6.22
C LEU A 112 -3.41 18.76 -5.28
N GLU A 113 -2.34 19.05 -4.52
CA GLU A 113 -2.16 20.32 -3.85
C GLU A 113 -2.33 21.38 -4.93
N THR A 114 -3.49 22.02 -4.92
CA THR A 114 -3.72 23.26 -5.66
C THR A 114 -2.87 24.30 -4.95
N ALA A 115 -1.61 24.39 -5.37
CA ALA A 115 -0.77 25.55 -5.13
C ALA A 115 -1.42 26.74 -5.85
N VAL A 116 -2.42 27.34 -5.21
CA VAL A 116 -2.84 28.70 -5.51
C VAL A 116 -1.72 29.58 -4.97
N GLN A 117 -0.77 29.90 -5.84
CA GLN A 117 0.11 31.04 -5.67
C GLN A 117 -0.78 32.28 -5.59
N ALA A 118 -1.04 32.76 -4.38
CA ALA A 118 -1.43 34.14 -4.16
C ALA A 118 -0.15 34.99 -4.26
N GLU A 119 0.31 35.20 -5.50
CA GLU A 119 1.13 36.34 -5.84
C GLU A 119 0.18 37.53 -5.96
N GLY A 120 0.33 38.56 -5.12
CA GLY A 120 -0.45 39.79 -5.26
C GLY A 120 -0.49 40.67 -4.02
N GLU A 121 0.34 41.72 -4.04
CA GLU A 121 0.18 43.03 -3.37
C GLU A 121 0.21 43.10 -1.84
N ASN A 122 1.35 43.54 -1.28
CA ASN A 122 1.63 44.97 -1.05
C ASN A 122 3.08 45.17 -0.57
#